data_AF-A0A812YEZ7-F1
#
_entry.id   AF-A0A812YEZ7-F1
#
_cell.length_a   1.000
_cell.length_b   1.000
_cell.length_c   1.000
_cell.angle_alpha   90.00
_cell.angle_beta   90.00
_cell.angle_gamma   90.00
#
_symmetry.space_group_name_H-M   'P 1'
#
loop_
_entity.id
_entity.type
_entity.pdbx_description
1 polymer ?
#
loop_
_entity_poly.entity_id
_entity_poly.type
_entity_poly.pdbx_seq_one_letter_code
_entity_poly.pdbx_strand_id
1 'polypeptide(L)'
;MLKNGLAACIGSTVVALLATWLSIMEFLPGWYKEPRIQGEGYSGEFKFSPWALIFGSATGLLILLLWQPRGSVFVDRVCIHQGDERQKFLGVIHMGAFLKRSRKLVVVWDPSYLSRAWCIFELAAFLHSHRDSAKESLVVKPISIAPATFVIHIGGVLLLLFELVLPANDTVFVARIVYVFMWNVVFFFLLRRFWRHVVMAEDQFRNFRWQDTRCHCCSKGHRSEDGSKIMCDRTVLEETIKQWFGSVQALEESVRTEVRELFIRQVTVFPFGYSWMVGTNTYIVWGQLDSFAARLHGGADRYALSVLISTIAWWLLGQVSEGSGPKPYMVDPSNPLIAKLGCPVVYTLIPFL
;
A
#
# COMPACT_ATOMS: atom_id res chain seq x y z
N MET A 1 -5.91 0.89 -1.86
CA MET A 1 -6.21 -0.47 -1.38
C MET A 1 -6.75 -1.29 -2.53
N LEU A 2 -6.27 -2.53 -2.68
CA LEU A 2 -7.03 -3.57 -3.39
C LEU A 2 -8.47 -3.52 -2.86
N LYS A 3 -9.47 -3.84 -3.69
CA LYS A 3 -10.90 -3.76 -3.31
C LYS A 3 -11.23 -4.48 -1.98
N ASN A 4 -10.36 -5.40 -1.56
CA ASN A 4 -10.46 -6.17 -0.32
C ASN A 4 -10.11 -5.38 0.94
N GLY A 5 -9.41 -4.24 0.85
CA GLY A 5 -8.89 -3.55 2.02
C GLY A 5 -9.99 -3.06 2.99
N LEU A 6 -11.07 -2.50 2.45
CA LEU A 6 -12.23 -2.10 3.28
C LEU A 6 -12.92 -3.31 3.91
N ALA A 7 -13.15 -4.37 3.13
CA ALA A 7 -13.75 -5.60 3.63
C ALA A 7 -12.90 -6.24 4.73
N ALA A 8 -11.57 -6.22 4.57
CA ALA A 8 -10.63 -6.70 5.56
C ALA A 8 -10.73 -5.90 6.85
N CYS A 9 -10.69 -4.56 6.80
CA CYS A 9 -10.84 -3.71 7.99
C CYS A 9 -12.18 -3.92 8.71
N ILE A 10 -13.29 -3.98 7.97
CA ILE A 10 -14.62 -4.19 8.57
C ILE A 10 -14.72 -5.59 9.18
N GLY A 11 -14.41 -6.64 8.40
CA GLY A 11 -14.54 -8.03 8.85
C GLY A 11 -13.63 -8.36 10.03
N SER A 12 -12.37 -7.91 10.00
CA SER A 12 -11.45 -8.05 11.13
C SER A 12 -11.92 -7.31 12.38
N THR A 13 -12.48 -6.11 12.23
CA THR A 13 -13.01 -5.33 13.37
C THR A 13 -14.22 -6.02 14.00
N VAL A 14 -15.12 -6.60 13.20
CA VAL A 14 -16.25 -7.40 13.72
C VAL A 14 -15.73 -8.61 14.52
N VAL A 15 -14.74 -9.33 14.00
CA VAL A 15 -14.14 -10.47 14.72
C VAL A 15 -13.40 -10.03 15.98
N ALA A 16 -12.69 -8.91 15.93
CA ALA A 16 -12.02 -8.34 17.11
C ALA A 16 -13.03 -7.98 18.20
N LEU A 17 -14.14 -7.31 17.84
CA LEU A 17 -15.22 -6.98 18.79
C LEU A 17 -15.86 -8.23 19.40
N LEU A 18 -16.08 -9.28 18.60
CA LEU A 18 -16.57 -10.57 19.10
C LEU A 18 -15.58 -11.20 20.10
N ALA A 19 -14.29 -11.19 19.79
CA ALA A 19 -13.25 -11.68 20.69
C ALA A 19 -13.19 -10.86 22.00
N THR A 20 -13.32 -9.54 21.92
CA THR A 20 -13.42 -8.66 23.08
C THR A 20 -14.63 -9.03 23.94
N TRP A 21 -15.80 -9.21 23.34
CA TRP A 21 -17.01 -9.63 24.05
C TRP A 21 -16.83 -11.00 24.72
N LEU A 22 -16.28 -11.99 24.02
CA LEU A 22 -15.99 -13.31 24.59
C LEU A 22 -14.97 -13.24 25.74
N SER A 23 -14.00 -12.32 25.68
CA SER A 23 -13.07 -12.08 26.79
C SER A 23 -13.74 -11.41 27.99
N ILE A 24 -14.69 -10.51 27.77
CA ILE A 24 -15.51 -9.89 28.85
C ILE A 24 -16.38 -10.95 29.52
N MET A 25 -16.93 -11.88 28.75
CA MET A 25 -17.73 -13.00 29.25
C MET A 25 -16.89 -14.15 29.84
N GLU A 26 -15.56 -13.97 29.94
CA GLU A 26 -14.60 -14.95 30.45
C GLU A 26 -14.52 -16.30 29.70
N PHE A 27 -15.09 -16.38 28.49
CA PHE A 27 -14.94 -17.57 27.64
C PHE A 27 -13.53 -17.73 27.08
N LEU A 28 -12.82 -16.61 26.91
CA LEU A 28 -11.43 -16.61 26.44
C LEU A 28 -10.47 -16.48 27.63
N PRO A 29 -9.36 -17.25 27.62
CA PRO A 29 -8.39 -17.21 28.71
C PRO A 29 -7.64 -15.87 28.74
N GLY A 30 -7.24 -15.46 29.93
CA GLY A 30 -6.42 -14.27 30.15
C GLY A 30 -5.53 -14.47 31.38
N TRP A 31 -4.64 -13.52 31.62
CA TRP A 31 -3.74 -13.53 32.79
C TRP A 31 -3.87 -12.23 33.56
N TYR A 32 -3.67 -12.31 34.86
CA TYR A 32 -3.67 -11.15 35.73
C TYR A 32 -2.31 -10.46 35.68
N LYS A 33 -2.33 -9.14 35.54
CA LYS A 33 -1.15 -8.28 35.52
C LYS A 33 -1.53 -6.90 36.03
N GLU A 34 -0.63 -6.26 36.76
CA GLU A 34 -0.81 -4.86 37.14
C GLU A 34 -0.80 -3.94 35.91
N PRO A 35 -1.79 -3.06 35.75
CA PRO A 35 -1.81 -2.10 34.66
C PRO A 35 -0.66 -1.11 34.80
N ARG A 36 0.04 -0.81 33.69
CA ARG A 36 1.16 0.14 33.67
C ARG A 36 0.74 1.57 34.06
N ILE A 37 -0.48 1.97 33.71
CA ILE A 37 -1.06 3.25 34.09
C ILE A 37 -2.18 2.94 35.07
N GLN A 38 -1.88 3.13 36.36
CA GLN A 38 -2.89 3.14 37.41
C GLN A 38 -3.65 4.47 37.32
N GLY A 39 -4.96 4.41 37.12
CA GLY A 39 -5.81 5.60 37.23
C GLY A 39 -5.95 6.03 38.68
N GLU A 40 -6.26 7.31 38.92
CA GLU A 40 -6.56 7.78 40.27
C GLU A 40 -7.64 6.91 40.92
N GLY A 41 -7.33 6.33 42.09
CA GLY A 41 -8.26 5.50 42.86
C GLY A 41 -8.32 4.01 42.48
N TYR A 42 -7.45 3.51 41.61
CA TYR A 42 -7.40 2.08 41.24
C TYR A 42 -6.06 1.44 41.56
N SER A 43 -6.10 0.44 42.45
CA SER A 43 -4.98 -0.45 42.79
C SER A 43 -5.45 -1.90 42.64
N GLY A 44 -4.77 -2.70 41.82
CA GLY A 44 -5.12 -4.10 41.60
C GLY A 44 -4.63 -4.65 40.26
N GLU A 45 -4.69 -5.97 40.12
CA GLU A 45 -4.37 -6.66 38.87
C GLU A 45 -5.59 -6.70 37.95
N PHE A 46 -5.37 -6.48 36.64
CA PHE A 46 -6.40 -6.66 35.62
C PHE A 46 -6.14 -7.93 34.81
N LYS A 47 -7.22 -8.56 34.34
CA LYS A 47 -7.17 -9.75 33.49
C LYS A 47 -7.00 -9.33 32.03
N PHE A 48 -5.77 -9.39 31.52
CA PHE A 48 -5.45 -9.08 30.13
C PHE A 48 -5.59 -10.32 29.23
N SER A 49 -6.04 -10.10 28.00
CA SER A 49 -6.10 -11.14 26.96
C SER A 49 -5.80 -10.50 25.59
N PRO A 50 -5.11 -11.17 24.65
CA PRO A 50 -4.65 -10.58 23.38
C PRO A 50 -5.54 -10.94 22.19
N TRP A 51 -6.74 -11.48 22.45
CA TRP A 51 -7.50 -12.20 21.44
C TRP A 51 -8.14 -11.27 20.40
N ALA A 52 -8.49 -10.04 20.76
CA ALA A 52 -9.01 -9.07 19.80
C ALA A 52 -7.94 -8.69 18.79
N LEU A 53 -6.71 -8.42 19.24
CA LEU A 53 -5.57 -8.17 18.37
C LEU A 53 -5.24 -9.37 17.48
N ILE A 54 -5.11 -10.57 18.05
CA ILE A 54 -4.72 -11.78 17.29
C ILE A 54 -5.79 -12.14 16.26
N PHE A 55 -7.05 -12.28 16.67
CA PHE A 55 -8.12 -12.69 15.76
C PHE A 55 -8.47 -11.59 14.76
N GLY A 56 -8.41 -10.31 15.17
CA GLY A 56 -8.53 -9.18 14.24
C GLY A 56 -7.47 -9.22 13.14
N SER A 57 -6.19 -9.32 13.51
CA SER A 57 -5.08 -9.37 12.55
C SER A 57 -5.11 -10.61 11.66
N ALA A 58 -5.35 -11.80 12.23
CA ALA A 58 -5.44 -13.04 11.46
C ALA A 58 -6.60 -12.99 10.45
N THR A 59 -7.79 -12.55 10.87
CA THR A 59 -8.96 -12.40 10.00
C THR A 59 -8.71 -11.36 8.92
N GLY A 60 -8.09 -10.22 9.28
CA GLY A 60 -7.74 -9.17 8.33
C GLY A 60 -6.84 -9.69 7.21
N LEU A 61 -5.81 -10.47 7.57
CA LEU A 61 -4.91 -11.10 6.60
C LEU A 61 -5.65 -12.12 5.72
N LEU A 62 -6.48 -12.98 6.31
CA LEU A 62 -7.26 -13.97 5.57
C LEU A 62 -8.22 -13.30 4.58
N ILE A 63 -8.94 -12.25 4.98
CA ILE A 63 -9.82 -11.50 4.08
C ILE A 63 -8.99 -10.79 3.00
N LEU A 64 -7.86 -10.17 3.32
CA LEU A 64 -7.02 -9.53 2.30
C LEU A 64 -6.58 -10.51 1.20
N LEU A 65 -6.19 -11.74 1.59
CA LEU A 65 -5.65 -12.75 0.69
C LEU A 65 -6.72 -13.56 -0.05
N LEU A 66 -7.82 -13.90 0.63
CA LEU A 66 -8.81 -14.87 0.13
C LEU A 66 -10.10 -14.21 -0.36
N TRP A 67 -10.37 -12.97 0.01
CA TRP A 67 -11.61 -12.30 -0.41
C TRP A 67 -11.60 -12.05 -1.92
N GLN A 68 -12.65 -12.51 -2.59
CA GLN A 68 -12.84 -12.33 -4.02
C GLN A 68 -13.70 -11.08 -4.25
N PRO A 69 -13.14 -9.95 -4.72
CA PRO A 69 -13.94 -8.77 -4.98
C PRO A 69 -14.83 -9.00 -6.21
N ARG A 70 -16.10 -8.58 -6.16
CA ARG A 70 -17.09 -8.75 -7.25
C ARG A 70 -16.81 -7.96 -8.53
N GLY A 71 -15.64 -7.34 -8.65
CA GLY A 71 -15.30 -6.56 -9.84
C GLY A 71 -14.50 -7.38 -10.83
N SER A 72 -14.78 -7.20 -12.12
CA SER A 72 -13.89 -7.71 -13.17
C SER A 72 -12.56 -6.97 -13.17
N VAL A 73 -11.48 -7.72 -13.34
CA VAL A 73 -10.14 -7.23 -13.59
C VAL A 73 -9.62 -7.98 -14.80
N PHE A 74 -9.04 -7.25 -15.76
CA PHE A 74 -8.32 -7.86 -16.86
C PHE A 74 -6.85 -7.95 -16.48
N VAL A 75 -6.30 -9.17 -16.52
CA VAL A 75 -4.87 -9.44 -16.32
C VAL A 75 -4.43 -10.27 -17.50
N ASP A 76 -3.55 -9.71 -18.33
CA ASP A 76 -3.04 -10.31 -19.57
C ASP A 76 -2.76 -11.81 -19.45
N ARG A 77 -1.97 -12.22 -18.46
CA ARG A 77 -1.50 -13.59 -18.28
C ARG A 77 -2.60 -14.57 -17.85
N VAL A 78 -3.66 -14.06 -17.22
CA VAL A 78 -4.78 -14.87 -16.72
C VAL A 78 -5.92 -14.91 -17.73
N CYS A 79 -6.18 -13.80 -18.40
CA CYS A 79 -7.29 -13.65 -19.34
C CYS A 79 -6.96 -14.11 -20.76
N ILE A 80 -5.68 -14.09 -21.15
CA ILE A 80 -5.24 -14.58 -22.47
C ILE A 80 -4.75 -16.02 -22.30
N HIS A 81 -5.29 -16.94 -23.10
CA HIS A 81 -4.91 -18.34 -23.08
C HIS A 81 -3.42 -18.49 -23.43
N GLN A 82 -2.61 -18.97 -22.48
CA GLN A 82 -1.15 -19.03 -22.65
C GLN A 82 -0.67 -20.28 -23.42
N GLY A 83 -1.47 -21.35 -23.45
CA GLY A 83 -1.08 -22.65 -24.01
C GLY A 83 -1.55 -22.92 -25.45
N ASP A 84 -2.31 -22.02 -26.06
CA ASP A 84 -2.82 -22.15 -27.43
C ASP A 84 -2.39 -20.89 -28.17
N GLU A 85 -1.50 -21.04 -29.15
CA GLU A 85 -0.92 -19.91 -29.87
C GLU A 85 -1.97 -19.09 -30.64
N ARG A 86 -3.01 -19.75 -31.17
CA ARG A 86 -4.07 -19.07 -31.91
C ARG A 86 -4.94 -18.23 -30.97
N GLN A 87 -5.33 -18.80 -29.83
CA GLN A 87 -6.09 -18.05 -28.82
C GLN A 87 -5.26 -16.94 -28.18
N LYS A 88 -3.96 -17.18 -27.97
CA LYS A 88 -3.02 -16.17 -27.49
C LYS A 88 -2.95 -14.99 -28.47
N PHE A 89 -2.77 -15.29 -29.75
CA PHE A 89 -2.74 -14.30 -30.83
C PHE A 89 -4.04 -13.48 -30.90
N LEU A 90 -5.19 -14.14 -30.88
CA LEU A 90 -6.49 -13.47 -30.83
C LEU A 90 -6.63 -12.59 -29.58
N GLY A 91 -6.19 -13.08 -28.42
CA GLY A 91 -6.20 -12.32 -27.18
C GLY A 91 -5.34 -11.06 -27.25
N VAL A 92 -4.15 -11.15 -27.85
CA VAL A 92 -3.27 -9.99 -28.08
C VAL A 92 -3.91 -8.97 -29.02
N ILE A 93 -4.54 -9.43 -30.11
CA ILE A 93 -5.26 -8.54 -31.04
C ILE A 93 -6.37 -7.77 -30.33
N HIS A 94 -7.12 -8.44 -29.44
CA HIS A 94 -8.23 -7.82 -28.72
C HIS A 94 -7.81 -6.99 -27.49
N MET A 95 -6.52 -6.94 -27.15
CA MET A 95 -6.03 -6.21 -25.98
C MET A 95 -6.42 -4.73 -26.00
N GLY A 96 -6.31 -4.07 -27.17
CA GLY A 96 -6.75 -2.68 -27.32
C GLY A 96 -8.24 -2.47 -27.03
N ALA A 97 -9.09 -3.44 -27.39
CA ALA A 97 -10.53 -3.39 -27.11
C ALA A 97 -10.82 -3.56 -25.62
N PHE A 98 -10.09 -4.45 -24.93
CA PHE A 98 -10.18 -4.58 -23.47
C PHE A 98 -9.78 -3.28 -22.77
N LEU A 99 -8.67 -2.66 -23.20
CA LEU A 99 -8.21 -1.39 -22.64
C LEU A 99 -9.22 -0.27 -22.90
N LYS A 100 -9.77 -0.16 -24.12
CA LYS A 100 -10.82 0.82 -24.45
C LYS A 100 -12.10 0.66 -23.63
N ARG A 101 -12.48 -0.57 -23.28
CA ARG A 101 -13.67 -0.84 -22.44
C ARG A 101 -13.37 -0.74 -20.93
N SER A 102 -12.10 -0.70 -20.54
CA SER A 102 -11.69 -0.67 -19.15
C SER A 102 -11.90 0.71 -18.53
N ARG A 103 -12.62 0.77 -17.41
CA ARG A 103 -12.90 2.05 -16.72
C ARG A 103 -11.66 2.67 -16.05
N LYS A 104 -10.68 1.86 -15.70
CA LYS A 104 -9.45 2.27 -14.99
C LYS A 104 -8.29 1.38 -15.42
N LEU A 105 -7.10 1.96 -15.53
CA LEU A 105 -5.85 1.24 -15.68
C LEU A 105 -5.05 1.35 -14.38
N VAL A 106 -4.72 0.21 -13.77
CA VAL A 106 -3.88 0.17 -12.57
C VAL A 106 -2.47 -0.22 -12.98
N VAL A 107 -1.56 0.76 -12.97
CA VAL A 107 -0.14 0.57 -13.23
C VAL A 107 0.55 0.16 -11.94
N VAL A 108 0.86 -1.13 -11.81
CA VAL A 108 1.72 -1.65 -10.74
C VAL A 108 3.16 -1.30 -11.11
N TRP A 109 3.64 -0.19 -10.58
CA TRP A 109 4.90 0.39 -10.98
C TRP A 109 6.07 -0.25 -10.23
N ASP A 110 7.11 -0.56 -11.00
CA ASP A 110 8.43 -0.97 -10.55
C ASP A 110 9.50 -0.29 -11.42
N PRO A 111 10.78 -0.25 -11.00
CA PRO A 111 11.84 0.43 -11.75
C PRO A 111 12.07 -0.07 -13.18
N SER A 112 11.56 -1.25 -13.56
CA SER A 112 11.64 -1.76 -14.93
C SER A 112 10.43 -1.40 -15.79
N TYR A 113 9.38 -0.78 -15.24
CA TYR A 113 8.12 -0.56 -15.94
C TYR A 113 8.29 0.19 -17.26
N LEU A 114 9.00 1.33 -17.23
CA LEU A 114 9.25 2.15 -18.41
C LEU A 114 10.20 1.49 -19.42
N SER A 115 10.91 0.44 -19.01
CA SER A 115 11.78 -0.34 -19.91
C SER A 115 11.06 -1.46 -20.63
N ARG A 116 9.76 -1.71 -20.39
CA ARG A 116 9.01 -2.82 -21.02
C ARG A 116 8.09 -2.27 -22.11
N ALA A 117 8.35 -2.62 -23.37
CA ALA A 117 7.62 -2.09 -24.52
C ALA A 117 6.11 -2.34 -24.45
N TRP A 118 5.71 -3.57 -24.08
CA TRP A 118 4.31 -3.95 -23.93
C TRP A 118 3.59 -3.15 -22.84
N CYS A 119 4.22 -2.90 -21.69
CA CYS A 119 3.63 -2.08 -20.62
C CYS A 119 3.41 -0.62 -21.06
N ILE A 120 4.34 -0.06 -21.82
CA ILE A 120 4.18 1.28 -22.40
C ILE A 120 3.11 1.30 -23.47
N PHE A 121 3.02 0.25 -24.28
CA PHE A 121 1.99 0.12 -25.29
C PHE A 121 0.58 0.05 -24.69
N GLU A 122 0.39 -0.72 -23.61
CA GLU A 122 -0.89 -0.78 -22.86
C GLU A 122 -1.26 0.59 -22.28
N LEU A 123 -0.27 1.29 -21.71
CA LEU A 123 -0.46 2.65 -21.24
C LEU A 123 -0.86 3.58 -22.39
N ALA A 124 -0.17 3.53 -23.52
CA ALA A 124 -0.45 4.34 -24.71
C ALA A 124 -1.86 4.07 -25.27
N ALA A 125 -2.24 2.80 -25.40
CA ALA A 125 -3.56 2.37 -25.85
C ALA A 125 -4.67 2.90 -24.93
N PHE A 126 -4.44 2.85 -23.61
CA PHE A 126 -5.37 3.35 -22.61
C PHE A 126 -5.52 4.87 -22.68
N LEU A 127 -4.40 5.61 -22.72
CA LEU A 127 -4.36 7.07 -22.85
C LEU A 127 -5.07 7.53 -24.12
N HIS A 128 -4.79 6.89 -25.26
CA HIS A 128 -5.43 7.19 -26.54
C HIS A 128 -6.95 6.96 -26.50
N SER A 129 -7.39 5.89 -25.82
CA SER A 129 -8.81 5.53 -25.73
C SER A 129 -9.60 6.36 -24.72
N HIS A 130 -8.92 7.04 -23.78
CA HIS A 130 -9.53 7.75 -22.66
C HIS A 130 -9.04 9.21 -22.54
N ARG A 131 -8.77 9.90 -23.65
CA ARG A 131 -8.15 11.24 -23.67
C ARG A 131 -8.77 12.22 -22.66
N ASP A 132 -10.09 12.24 -22.54
CA ASP A 132 -10.80 13.19 -21.68
C ASP A 132 -10.80 12.80 -20.19
N SER A 133 -10.59 11.52 -19.85
CA SER A 133 -10.71 10.98 -18.49
C SER A 133 -9.46 10.24 -17.99
N ALA A 134 -8.37 10.26 -18.76
CA ALA A 134 -7.14 9.55 -18.46
C ALA A 134 -6.55 9.91 -17.09
N LYS A 135 -6.60 11.20 -16.71
CA LYS A 135 -6.06 11.71 -15.44
C LYS A 135 -6.76 11.15 -14.19
N GLU A 136 -8.02 10.74 -14.31
CA GLU A 136 -8.82 10.19 -13.21
C GLU A 136 -8.85 8.66 -13.19
N SER A 137 -8.67 8.05 -14.37
CA SER A 137 -8.80 6.62 -14.58
C SER A 137 -7.47 5.87 -14.54
N LEU A 138 -6.33 6.56 -14.75
CA LEU A 138 -4.99 6.02 -14.59
C LEU A 138 -4.54 6.07 -13.13
N VAL A 139 -4.31 4.90 -12.53
CA VAL A 139 -3.89 4.77 -11.13
C VAL A 139 -2.52 4.09 -11.09
N VAL A 140 -1.51 4.78 -10.53
CA VAL A 140 -0.16 4.23 -10.35
C VAL A 140 0.00 3.75 -8.90
N LYS A 141 0.52 2.54 -8.73
CA LYS A 141 0.83 1.94 -7.42
C LYS A 141 2.26 1.36 -7.41
N PRO A 142 3.20 2.01 -6.70
CA PRO A 142 4.54 1.44 -6.51
C PRO A 142 4.51 0.12 -5.75
N ILE A 143 5.19 -0.90 -6.27
CA ILE A 143 5.28 -2.23 -5.65
C ILE A 143 5.94 -2.20 -4.26
N SER A 144 6.81 -1.23 -4.01
CA SER A 144 7.51 -1.04 -2.73
C SER A 144 6.60 -0.69 -1.56
N ILE A 145 5.35 -0.29 -1.80
CA ILE A 145 4.39 0.02 -0.72
C ILE A 145 3.96 -1.26 0.01
N ALA A 146 3.80 -2.39 -0.69
CA ALA A 146 3.26 -3.61 -0.09
C ALA A 146 4.17 -4.17 1.03
N PRO A 147 5.49 -4.35 0.84
CA PRO A 147 6.38 -4.74 1.93
C PRO A 147 6.35 -3.77 3.11
N ALA A 148 6.26 -2.46 2.87
CA ALA A 148 6.16 -1.47 3.93
C ALA A 148 4.87 -1.64 4.76
N THR A 149 3.73 -1.93 4.11
CA THR A 149 2.47 -2.24 4.80
C THR A 149 2.61 -3.43 5.74
N PHE A 150 3.16 -4.55 5.25
CA PHE A 150 3.32 -5.76 6.06
C PHE A 150 4.26 -5.54 7.23
N VAL A 151 5.36 -4.82 7.01
CA VAL A 151 6.30 -4.45 8.06
C VAL A 151 5.56 -3.60 9.11
N ILE A 152 4.98 -2.44 8.76
CA ILE A 152 4.28 -1.60 9.74
C ILE A 152 3.23 -2.41 10.54
N HIS A 153 2.45 -3.24 9.86
CA HIS A 153 1.42 -4.05 10.51
C HIS A 153 2.01 -5.10 11.46
N ILE A 154 2.94 -5.95 10.99
CA ILE A 154 3.54 -7.01 11.80
C ILE A 154 4.29 -6.42 12.99
N GLY A 155 5.09 -5.38 12.75
CA GLY A 155 5.86 -4.75 13.83
C GLY A 155 4.98 -4.10 14.89
N GLY A 156 3.88 -3.47 14.46
CA GLY A 156 2.90 -2.88 15.36
C GLY A 156 2.12 -3.91 16.17
N VAL A 157 1.69 -5.01 15.54
CA VAL A 157 1.03 -6.13 16.22
C VAL A 157 1.97 -6.75 17.26
N LEU A 158 3.22 -7.03 16.89
CA LEU A 158 4.22 -7.58 17.81
C LEU A 158 4.52 -6.62 18.97
N LEU A 159 4.57 -5.31 18.72
CA LEU A 159 4.74 -4.32 19.79
C LEU A 159 3.56 -4.35 20.77
N LEU A 160 2.32 -4.39 20.28
CA LEU A 160 1.14 -4.44 21.15
C LEU A 160 1.03 -5.77 21.89
N LEU A 161 1.39 -6.89 21.26
CA LEU A 161 1.48 -8.19 21.93
C LEU A 161 2.53 -8.17 23.05
N PHE A 162 3.70 -7.60 22.77
CA PHE A 162 4.77 -7.41 23.75
C PHE A 162 4.27 -6.60 24.97
N GLU A 163 3.56 -5.51 24.73
CA GLU A 163 2.95 -4.68 25.79
C GLU A 163 1.89 -5.42 26.61
N LEU A 164 1.04 -6.21 25.95
CA LEU A 164 -0.03 -6.93 26.63
C LEU A 164 0.49 -8.10 27.49
N VAL A 165 1.46 -8.84 26.96
CA VAL A 165 1.92 -10.11 27.54
C VAL A 165 2.96 -9.91 28.63
N LEU A 166 3.91 -8.99 28.44
CA LEU A 166 5.06 -8.89 29.34
C LEU A 166 4.80 -7.99 30.55
N PRO A 167 5.35 -8.30 31.74
CA PRO A 167 5.18 -7.47 32.94
C PRO A 167 5.79 -6.08 32.77
N ALA A 168 5.26 -5.10 33.50
CA ALA A 168 5.82 -3.75 33.51
C ALA A 168 7.03 -3.70 34.46
N ASN A 169 8.24 -3.89 33.92
CA ASN A 169 9.49 -3.73 34.66
C ASN A 169 10.55 -3.01 33.79
N ASP A 170 11.64 -2.57 34.42
CA ASP A 170 12.68 -1.79 33.75
C ASP A 170 13.32 -2.53 32.58
N THR A 171 13.51 -3.85 32.71
CA THR A 171 14.06 -4.68 31.63
C THR A 171 13.17 -4.70 30.39
N VAL A 172 11.85 -4.89 30.58
CA VAL A 172 10.86 -4.86 29.50
C VAL A 172 10.76 -3.48 28.88
N PHE A 173 10.86 -2.41 29.69
CA PHE A 173 10.91 -1.04 29.19
C PHE A 173 12.12 -0.78 28.28
N VAL A 174 13.33 -1.22 28.68
CA VAL A 174 14.52 -1.10 27.83
C VAL A 174 14.39 -1.95 26.56
N ALA A 175 13.93 -3.20 26.68
CA ALA A 175 13.71 -4.08 25.54
C ALA A 175 12.73 -3.49 24.51
N ARG A 176 11.70 -2.78 24.98
CA ARG A 176 10.80 -2.02 24.11
C ARG A 176 11.49 -0.89 23.38
N ILE A 177 12.30 -0.08 24.06
CA ILE A 177 13.03 1.01 23.40
C ILE A 177 13.91 0.45 22.28
N VAL A 178 14.62 -0.64 22.56
CA VAL A 178 15.44 -1.35 21.57
C VAL A 178 14.58 -1.86 20.40
N TYR A 179 13.42 -2.47 20.69
CA TYR A 179 12.50 -2.95 19.67
C TYR A 179 11.98 -1.81 18.77
N VAL A 180 11.49 -0.71 19.37
CA VAL A 180 10.97 0.46 18.65
C VAL A 180 12.08 1.07 17.80
N PHE A 181 13.29 1.20 18.33
CA PHE A 181 14.43 1.71 17.59
C PHE A 181 14.76 0.80 16.37
N MET A 182 14.89 -0.51 16.59
CA MET A 182 15.13 -1.49 15.53
C MET A 182 14.05 -1.41 14.44
N TRP A 183 12.77 -1.30 14.84
CA TRP A 183 11.67 -1.22 13.90
C TRP A 183 11.67 0.07 13.08
N ASN A 184 11.96 1.20 13.71
CA ASN A 184 12.11 2.48 13.04
C ASN A 184 13.28 2.48 12.04
N VAL A 185 14.38 1.80 12.37
CA VAL A 185 15.51 1.60 11.44
C VAL A 185 15.06 0.82 10.20
N VAL A 186 14.35 -0.31 10.37
CA VAL A 186 13.82 -1.09 9.25
C VAL A 186 12.85 -0.26 8.39
N PHE A 187 11.92 0.45 9.03
CA PHE A 187 10.97 1.32 8.36
C PHE A 187 11.68 2.44 7.57
N PHE A 188 12.70 3.08 8.17
CA PHE A 188 13.51 4.10 7.52
C PHE A 188 14.22 3.55 6.27
N PHE A 189 14.78 2.35 6.32
CA PHE A 189 15.40 1.73 5.14
C PHE A 189 14.39 1.46 4.01
N LEU A 190 13.17 1.05 4.34
CA LEU A 190 12.10 0.85 3.36
C LEU A 190 11.65 2.17 2.75
N LEU A 191 11.47 3.20 3.57
CA LEU A 191 11.10 4.54 3.12
C LEU A 191 12.20 5.13 2.22
N ARG A 192 13.47 4.98 2.60
CA ARG A 192 14.61 5.39 1.77
C ARG A 192 14.67 4.61 0.46
N ARG A 193 14.37 3.30 0.46
CA ARG A 193 14.29 2.49 -0.77
C ARG A 193 13.15 2.96 -1.66
N PHE A 194 11.97 3.22 -1.09
CA PHE A 194 10.82 3.78 -1.78
C PHE A 194 11.19 5.09 -2.46
N TRP A 195 11.73 6.07 -1.72
CA TRP A 195 12.10 7.37 -2.28
C TRP A 195 13.18 7.28 -3.35
N ARG A 196 14.17 6.39 -3.18
CA ARG A 196 15.15 6.11 -4.25
C ARG A 196 14.46 5.63 -5.52
N HIS A 197 13.51 4.72 -5.42
CA HIS A 197 12.75 4.27 -6.59
C HIS A 197 11.92 5.41 -7.20
N VAL A 198 11.32 6.29 -6.40
CA VAL A 198 10.56 7.45 -6.91
C VAL A 198 11.47 8.42 -7.67
N VAL A 199 12.66 8.73 -7.13
CA VAL A 199 13.65 9.59 -7.80
C VAL A 199 14.15 8.94 -9.10
N MET A 200 14.45 7.64 -9.08
CA MET A 200 14.82 6.90 -10.29
C MET A 200 13.68 6.91 -11.32
N ALA A 201 12.44 6.77 -10.88
CA ALA A 201 11.27 6.84 -11.75
C ALA A 201 11.18 8.20 -12.43
N GLU A 202 11.37 9.28 -11.65
CA GLU A 202 11.32 10.64 -12.18
C GLU A 202 12.35 10.85 -13.30
N ASP A 203 13.58 10.38 -13.08
CA ASP A 203 14.64 10.44 -14.09
C ASP A 203 14.29 9.60 -15.34
N GLN A 204 13.80 8.38 -15.15
CA GLN A 204 13.35 7.52 -16.24
C GLN A 204 12.20 8.14 -17.04
N PHE A 205 11.25 8.81 -16.37
CA PHE A 205 10.18 9.53 -17.05
C PHE A 205 10.72 10.70 -17.86
N ARG A 206 11.60 11.54 -17.29
CA ARG A 206 12.19 12.70 -17.98
C ARG A 206 12.98 12.29 -19.22
N ASN A 207 13.76 11.22 -19.12
CA ASN A 207 14.63 10.74 -20.19
C ASN A 207 14.02 9.61 -21.02
N PHE A 208 12.72 9.32 -20.86
CA PHE A 208 12.07 8.18 -21.50
C PHE A 208 12.21 8.25 -23.02
N ARG A 209 12.68 7.18 -23.66
CA ARG A 209 12.65 7.00 -25.12
C ARG A 209 12.07 5.64 -25.48
N TRP A 210 11.20 5.59 -26.47
CA TRP A 210 10.59 4.35 -26.95
C TRP A 210 11.64 3.34 -27.42
N GLN A 211 12.71 3.82 -28.06
CA GLN A 211 13.82 3.00 -28.56
C GLN A 211 14.56 2.22 -27.46
N ASP A 212 14.54 2.70 -26.22
CA ASP A 212 15.24 2.10 -25.09
C ASP A 212 14.41 0.98 -24.41
N THR A 213 13.14 0.83 -24.81
CA THR A 213 12.24 -0.20 -24.28
C THR A 213 12.62 -1.60 -24.77
N ARG A 214 12.48 -2.63 -23.94
CA ARG A 214 12.82 -4.01 -24.28
C ARG A 214 11.56 -4.78 -24.68
N CYS A 215 11.69 -5.58 -25.74
CA CYS A 215 10.68 -6.56 -26.13
C CYS A 215 11.19 -7.96 -25.82
N HIS A 216 10.30 -8.85 -25.40
CA HIS A 216 10.63 -10.25 -25.15
C HIS A 216 11.16 -10.94 -26.41
N CYS A 217 10.54 -10.66 -27.56
CA CYS A 217 10.97 -11.19 -28.86
C CYS A 217 12.46 -10.88 -29.17
N CYS A 218 12.96 -9.69 -28.80
CA CYS A 218 14.35 -9.30 -29.04
C CYS A 218 15.32 -10.11 -28.17
N SER A 219 14.96 -10.35 -26.91
CA SER A 219 15.78 -11.15 -26.00
C SER A 219 15.92 -12.62 -26.40
N LYS A 220 14.94 -13.15 -27.14
CA LYS A 220 14.96 -14.49 -27.74
C LYS A 220 15.55 -14.52 -29.16
N GLY A 221 16.11 -13.41 -29.65
CA GLY A 221 16.69 -13.34 -30.99
C GLY A 221 15.67 -13.50 -32.12
N HIS A 222 14.42 -13.05 -31.91
CA HIS A 222 13.31 -13.15 -32.87
C HIS A 222 13.01 -14.58 -33.34
N ARG A 223 13.09 -15.53 -32.41
CA ARG A 223 12.71 -16.93 -32.63
C ARG A 223 11.55 -17.32 -31.74
N SER A 224 10.59 -18.05 -32.30
CA SER A 224 9.53 -18.72 -31.54
C SER A 224 10.07 -20.00 -30.89
N GLU A 225 9.23 -20.66 -30.08
CA GLU A 225 9.59 -21.90 -29.35
C GLU A 225 9.83 -23.09 -30.30
N ASP A 226 9.22 -23.06 -31.48
CA ASP A 226 9.45 -24.00 -32.59
C ASP A 226 10.71 -23.67 -33.43
N GLY A 227 11.44 -22.60 -33.09
CA GLY A 227 12.63 -22.13 -33.80
C GLY A 227 12.34 -21.26 -35.04
N SER A 228 11.07 -21.06 -35.40
CA SER A 228 10.67 -20.23 -36.53
C SER A 228 11.00 -18.74 -36.29
N LYS A 229 11.28 -18.00 -37.37
CA LYS A 229 11.60 -16.57 -37.30
C LYS A 229 10.30 -15.77 -37.16
N ILE A 230 10.19 -14.99 -36.09
CA ILE A 230 9.03 -14.13 -35.83
C ILE A 230 9.32 -12.67 -36.17
N MET A 231 8.27 -11.92 -36.49
CA MET A 231 8.36 -10.46 -36.62
C MET A 231 8.68 -9.83 -35.26
N CYS A 232 9.42 -8.72 -35.28
CA CYS A 232 9.71 -7.98 -34.06
C CYS A 232 8.43 -7.27 -33.56
N ASP A 233 8.02 -7.56 -32.32
CA ASP A 233 6.91 -6.88 -31.65
C ASP A 233 7.09 -5.37 -31.70
N ARG A 234 8.32 -4.87 -31.48
CA ARG A 234 8.60 -3.42 -31.45
C ARG A 234 8.10 -2.72 -32.69
N THR A 235 8.36 -3.29 -33.88
CA THR A 235 7.96 -2.70 -35.16
C THR A 235 6.45 -2.60 -35.26
N VAL A 236 5.73 -3.65 -34.86
CA VAL A 236 4.26 -3.70 -34.87
C VAL A 236 3.67 -2.68 -33.88
N LEU A 237 4.21 -2.63 -32.67
CA LEU A 237 3.77 -1.69 -31.64
C LEU A 237 4.03 -0.24 -32.06
N GLU A 238 5.18 0.03 -32.68
CA GLU A 238 5.56 1.37 -33.13
C GLU A 238 4.64 1.90 -34.22
N GLU A 239 4.29 1.09 -35.21
CA GLU A 239 3.33 1.48 -36.26
C GLU A 239 1.95 1.78 -35.66
N THR A 240 1.52 0.97 -34.70
CA THR A 240 0.26 1.21 -33.98
C THR A 240 0.30 2.50 -33.16
N ILE A 241 1.42 2.78 -32.49
CA ILE A 241 1.63 4.04 -31.75
C ILE A 241 1.59 5.24 -32.69
N LYS A 242 2.23 5.16 -33.86
CA LYS A 242 2.17 6.21 -34.89
C LYS A 242 0.74 6.47 -35.36
N GLN A 243 -0.07 5.43 -35.53
CA GLN A 243 -1.49 5.59 -35.86
C GLN A 243 -2.28 6.30 -34.75
N TRP A 244 -1.98 6.04 -33.48
CA TRP A 244 -2.72 6.60 -32.34
C TRP A 244 -2.31 8.01 -31.93
N PHE A 245 -1.01 8.31 -31.99
CA PHE A 245 -0.41 9.56 -31.52
C PHE A 245 0.11 10.45 -32.66
N GLY A 246 0.06 9.97 -33.91
CA GLY A 246 0.66 10.62 -35.07
C GLY A 246 2.17 10.38 -35.19
N SER A 247 2.87 10.24 -34.07
CA SER A 247 4.30 9.92 -34.02
C SER A 247 4.70 9.27 -32.70
N VAL A 248 5.86 8.62 -32.70
CA VAL A 248 6.46 8.05 -31.48
C VAL A 248 6.87 9.19 -30.52
N GLN A 249 7.32 10.32 -31.07
CA GLN A 249 7.73 11.49 -30.30
C GLN A 249 6.56 12.09 -29.51
N ALA A 250 5.34 12.10 -30.09
CA ALA A 250 4.15 12.57 -29.39
C ALA A 250 3.78 11.65 -28.20
N LEU A 251 3.97 10.32 -28.34
CA LEU A 251 3.85 9.41 -27.20
C LEU A 251 4.92 9.68 -26.14
N GLU A 252 6.19 9.80 -26.54
CA GLU A 252 7.28 10.08 -25.60
C GLU A 252 7.03 11.35 -24.81
N GLU A 253 6.52 12.41 -25.47
CA GLU A 253 6.17 13.66 -24.82
C GLU A 253 5.03 13.50 -23.81
N SER A 254 3.95 12.78 -24.17
CA SER A 254 2.85 12.47 -23.23
C SER A 254 3.34 11.67 -22.02
N VAL A 255 4.27 10.72 -22.22
CA VAL A 255 4.88 9.96 -21.11
C VAL A 255 5.76 10.85 -20.21
N ARG A 256 6.62 11.69 -20.83
CA ARG A 256 7.53 12.61 -20.12
C ARG A 256 6.78 13.69 -19.33
N THR A 257 5.59 14.08 -19.79
CA THR A 257 4.80 15.18 -19.22
C THR A 257 3.61 14.65 -18.42
N GLU A 258 2.52 14.27 -19.08
CA GLU A 258 1.24 13.93 -18.46
C GLU A 258 1.35 12.73 -17.53
N VAL A 259 1.97 11.64 -17.99
CA VAL A 259 2.10 10.43 -17.16
C VAL A 259 3.05 10.69 -15.99
N ARG A 260 4.15 11.41 -16.22
CA ARG A 260 5.07 11.83 -15.16
C ARG A 260 4.37 12.68 -14.10
N GLU A 261 3.60 13.68 -14.50
CA GLU A 261 2.85 14.54 -13.58
C GLU A 261 1.86 13.72 -12.74
N LEU A 262 1.11 12.82 -13.38
CA LEU A 262 0.20 11.91 -12.69
C LEU A 262 0.93 10.99 -11.71
N PHE A 263 2.09 10.46 -12.11
CA PHE A 263 2.93 9.64 -11.25
C PHE A 263 3.37 10.41 -10.01
N ILE A 264 3.98 11.58 -10.19
CA ILE A 264 4.46 12.41 -9.09
C ILE A 264 3.29 12.79 -8.18
N ARG A 265 2.18 13.29 -8.72
CA ARG A 265 0.99 13.66 -7.95
C ARG A 265 0.46 12.50 -7.10
N GLN A 266 0.41 11.28 -7.65
CA GLN A 266 -0.12 10.12 -6.93
C GLN A 266 0.84 9.55 -5.88
N VAL A 267 2.14 9.76 -6.05
CA VAL A 267 3.19 9.13 -5.22
C VAL A 267 3.74 10.09 -4.17
N THR A 268 3.77 11.41 -4.40
CA THR A 268 4.35 12.40 -3.49
C THR A 268 3.34 13.05 -2.54
N VAL A 269 2.09 13.27 -2.96
CA VAL A 269 1.10 14.03 -2.17
C VAL A 269 0.77 13.34 -0.84
N PHE A 270 0.85 12.01 -0.79
CA PHE A 270 0.96 11.24 0.43
C PHE A 270 1.27 9.80 -0.01
N PRO A 271 2.47 9.23 0.26
CA PRO A 271 2.91 7.98 -0.37
C PRO A 271 1.96 6.80 -0.12
N PHE A 272 1.13 6.92 0.92
CA PHE A 272 0.25 5.87 1.37
C PHE A 272 -1.25 6.17 1.18
N GLY A 273 -1.68 7.44 1.23
CA GLY A 273 -3.10 7.84 1.26
C GLY A 273 -3.77 7.61 2.62
N TYR A 274 -4.72 8.47 3.00
CA TYR A 274 -5.44 8.40 4.29
C TYR A 274 -6.06 7.01 4.55
N SER A 275 -6.83 6.48 3.58
CA SER A 275 -7.49 5.18 3.74
C SER A 275 -6.51 4.02 3.97
N TRP A 276 -5.31 4.10 3.40
CA TRP A 276 -4.28 3.09 3.64
C TRP A 276 -3.73 3.20 5.06
N MET A 277 -3.52 4.42 5.58
CA MET A 277 -3.00 4.59 6.94
C MET A 277 -4.00 4.13 7.99
N VAL A 278 -5.27 4.51 7.82
CA VAL A 278 -6.37 4.02 8.65
C VAL A 278 -6.40 2.50 8.64
N GLY A 279 -6.36 1.88 7.46
CA GLY A 279 -6.40 0.42 7.32
C GLY A 279 -5.15 -0.29 7.86
N THR A 280 -3.97 0.25 7.62
CA THR A 280 -2.70 -0.36 8.06
C THR A 280 -2.57 -0.28 9.58
N ASN A 281 -3.08 0.79 10.20
CA ASN A 281 -3.04 1.02 11.66
C ASN A 281 -4.30 0.53 12.40
N THR A 282 -5.20 -0.21 11.76
CA THR A 282 -6.41 -0.73 12.44
C THR A 282 -6.07 -1.68 13.61
N TYR A 283 -4.89 -2.32 13.58
CA TYR A 283 -4.42 -3.17 14.69
C TYR A 283 -4.31 -2.41 16.03
N ILE A 284 -4.11 -1.09 16.00
CA ILE A 284 -4.07 -0.26 17.21
C ILE A 284 -5.43 -0.29 17.89
N VAL A 285 -6.52 -0.17 17.13
CA VAL A 285 -7.88 -0.29 17.67
C VAL A 285 -8.08 -1.65 18.31
N TRP A 286 -7.64 -2.73 17.66
CA TRP A 286 -7.82 -4.09 18.18
C TRP A 286 -7.05 -4.34 19.48
N GLY A 287 -5.79 -3.92 19.58
CA GLY A 287 -5.03 -4.02 20.83
C GLY A 287 -5.58 -3.12 21.97
N GLN A 288 -6.23 -2.01 21.62
CA GLN A 288 -6.92 -1.18 22.62
C GLN A 288 -8.25 -1.79 23.07
N LEU A 289 -8.92 -2.60 22.23
CA LEU A 289 -10.09 -3.38 22.66
C LEU A 289 -9.71 -4.43 23.72
N ASP A 290 -8.55 -5.09 23.57
CA ASP A 290 -8.01 -6.00 24.58
C ASP A 290 -7.76 -5.27 25.91
N SER A 291 -7.14 -4.08 25.83
CA SER A 291 -6.89 -3.23 27.00
C SER A 291 -8.17 -2.64 27.60
N PHE A 292 -9.23 -2.50 26.81
CA PHE A 292 -10.55 -2.06 27.25
C PHE A 292 -11.26 -3.18 28.02
N ALA A 293 -11.26 -4.42 27.51
CA ALA A 293 -11.83 -5.58 28.19
C ALA A 293 -11.19 -5.81 29.57
N ALA A 294 -9.85 -5.69 29.67
CA ALA A 294 -9.13 -5.83 30.93
C ALA A 294 -9.57 -4.81 31.99
N ARG A 295 -9.82 -3.55 31.57
CA ARG A 295 -10.24 -2.47 32.47
C ARG A 295 -11.70 -2.57 32.90
N LEU A 296 -12.58 -3.06 32.03
CA LEU A 296 -13.95 -3.38 32.41
C LEU A 296 -13.99 -4.47 33.49
N HIS A 297 -13.18 -5.52 33.34
CA HIS A 297 -13.03 -6.54 34.39
C HIS A 297 -12.52 -5.98 35.71
N GLY A 298 -11.65 -4.97 35.66
CA GLY A 298 -11.14 -4.25 36.82
C GLY A 298 -12.10 -3.21 37.41
N GLY A 299 -13.32 -3.06 36.89
CA GLY A 299 -14.31 -2.07 37.33
C GLY A 299 -13.98 -0.62 36.96
N ALA A 300 -13.02 -0.39 36.07
CA ALA A 300 -12.54 0.93 35.67
C ALA A 300 -13.26 1.49 34.43
N ASP A 301 -14.59 1.39 34.39
CA ASP A 301 -15.40 1.58 33.17
C ASP A 301 -15.24 2.95 32.51
N ARG A 302 -15.28 4.03 33.31
CA ARG A 302 -15.15 5.41 32.81
C ARG A 302 -13.80 5.64 32.12
N TYR A 303 -12.75 5.10 32.73
CA TYR A 303 -11.40 5.21 32.19
C TYR A 303 -11.24 4.34 30.93
N ALA A 304 -11.78 3.12 30.94
CA ALA A 304 -11.81 2.24 29.78
C ALA A 304 -12.47 2.92 28.57
N LEU A 305 -13.65 3.52 28.78
CA LEU A 305 -14.39 4.23 27.74
C LEU A 305 -13.62 5.45 27.22
N SER A 306 -13.03 6.25 28.11
CA SER A 306 -12.23 7.42 27.73
C SER A 306 -11.04 7.02 26.83
N VAL A 307 -10.29 5.98 27.21
CA VAL A 307 -9.14 5.50 26.42
C VAL A 307 -9.58 4.96 25.06
N LEU A 308 -10.71 4.24 24.99
CA LEU A 308 -11.24 3.74 23.72
C LEU A 308 -11.66 4.88 22.80
N ILE A 309 -12.37 5.89 23.31
CA ILE A 309 -12.78 7.07 22.53
C ILE A 309 -11.56 7.83 22.03
N SER A 310 -10.58 8.11 22.91
CA SER A 310 -9.34 8.79 22.53
C SER A 310 -8.56 8.01 21.48
N THR A 311 -8.54 6.68 21.56
CA THR A 311 -7.91 5.82 20.57
C THR A 311 -8.61 5.92 19.22
N ILE A 312 -9.93 5.80 19.18
CA ILE A 312 -10.70 5.89 17.92
C ILE A 312 -10.54 7.27 17.30
N ALA A 313 -10.59 8.33 18.12
CA ALA A 313 -10.36 9.69 17.68
C ALA A 313 -8.96 9.86 17.08
N TRP A 314 -7.91 9.35 17.75
CA TRP A 314 -6.54 9.41 17.23
C TRP A 314 -6.36 8.57 15.95
N TRP A 315 -6.94 7.37 15.90
CA TRP A 315 -6.91 6.50 14.72
C TRP A 315 -7.57 7.15 13.50
N LEU A 316 -8.71 7.82 13.68
CA LEU A 316 -9.45 8.47 12.59
C LEU A 316 -8.92 9.86 12.24
N LEU A 317 -8.60 10.69 13.24
CA LEU A 317 -8.29 12.12 13.07
C LEU A 317 -6.80 12.42 13.07
N GLY A 318 -5.99 11.65 13.79
CA GLY A 318 -4.53 11.80 13.81
C GLY A 318 -3.87 11.60 12.44
N GLN A 319 -4.64 11.10 11.47
CA GLN A 319 -4.22 10.86 10.09
C GLN A 319 -4.72 11.94 9.11
N VAL A 320 -5.53 12.91 9.57
CA VAL A 320 -6.20 13.93 8.72
C VAL A 320 -5.42 15.26 8.65
N SER A 321 -4.43 15.49 9.50
CA SER A 321 -3.94 16.86 9.79
C SER A 321 -3.20 17.62 8.67
N GLU A 322 -3.03 17.08 7.46
CA GLU A 322 -2.30 17.80 6.38
C GLU A 322 -3.03 17.90 5.04
N GLY A 323 -4.27 17.39 4.92
CA GLY A 323 -5.00 17.36 3.64
C GLY A 323 -5.68 18.66 3.21
N SER A 324 -5.75 19.68 4.08
CA SER A 324 -6.43 20.95 3.81
C SER A 324 -5.49 22.16 3.68
N GLY A 325 -4.18 21.93 3.57
CA GLY A 325 -3.22 22.98 3.25
C GLY A 325 -3.37 23.48 1.79
N PRO A 326 -3.05 24.76 1.50
CA PRO A 326 -3.10 25.30 0.13
C PRO A 326 -2.27 24.45 -0.83
N LYS A 327 -2.72 24.36 -2.08
CA LYS A 327 -2.08 23.63 -3.19
C LYS A 327 -0.56 23.78 -3.11
N PRO A 328 0.23 22.69 -3.23
CA PRO A 328 1.68 22.77 -3.12
C PRO A 328 2.20 23.74 -4.18
N TYR A 329 2.86 24.80 -3.73
CA TYR A 329 3.75 25.58 -4.60
C TYR A 329 4.72 24.59 -5.24
N MET A 330 4.84 24.62 -6.57
CA MET A 330 5.85 23.84 -7.29
C MET A 330 7.20 24.12 -6.63
N VAL A 331 7.77 23.08 -6.03
CA VAL A 331 9.14 23.14 -5.50
C VAL A 331 10.05 23.32 -6.71
N ASP A 332 10.76 24.44 -6.74
CA ASP A 332 11.74 24.74 -7.76
C ASP A 332 12.84 23.65 -7.76
N PRO A 333 12.97 22.86 -8.84
CA PRO A 333 13.95 21.78 -8.92
C PRO A 333 15.41 22.28 -8.94
N SER A 334 15.65 23.60 -9.00
CA SER A 334 16.99 24.19 -8.95
C SER A 334 17.53 24.45 -7.54
N ASN A 335 16.74 24.21 -6.47
CA ASN A 335 17.18 24.49 -5.10
C ASN A 335 18.11 23.39 -4.52
N PRO A 336 19.43 23.64 -4.36
CA PRO A 336 20.40 22.64 -3.94
C PRO A 336 20.29 22.26 -2.44
N LEU A 337 19.51 22.99 -1.63
CA LEU A 337 19.32 22.68 -0.21
C LEU A 337 18.35 21.51 0.01
N ILE A 338 17.36 21.32 -0.87
CA ILE A 338 16.41 20.20 -0.78
C ILE A 338 17.05 18.89 -1.28
N ALA A 339 18.02 18.98 -2.19
CA ALA A 339 18.83 17.82 -2.61
C ALA A 339 19.76 17.29 -1.50
N LYS A 340 20.12 18.11 -0.51
CA LYS A 340 21.00 17.70 0.61
C LYS A 340 20.23 17.21 1.85
N LEU A 341 18.99 17.63 2.04
CA LEU A 341 18.12 17.18 3.13
C LEU A 341 17.09 16.18 2.59
N GLY A 342 17.56 14.99 2.23
CA GLY A 342 16.77 13.92 1.61
C GLY A 342 15.76 13.23 2.53
N CYS A 343 14.83 13.98 3.13
CA CYS A 343 13.52 13.51 3.60
C CYS A 343 12.75 14.69 4.24
N PRO A 344 11.46 14.92 3.91
CA PRO A 344 10.60 15.60 4.87
C PRO A 344 10.54 14.72 6.13
N VAL A 345 11.02 15.25 7.25
CA VAL A 345 10.94 14.58 8.55
C VAL A 345 9.46 14.52 8.93
N VAL A 346 8.85 13.35 8.72
CA VAL A 346 7.50 13.06 9.21
C VAL A 346 7.63 12.87 10.73
N TYR A 347 7.42 13.95 11.47
CA TYR A 347 7.23 13.89 12.92
C TYR A 347 5.86 13.30 13.20
N THR A 348 5.76 11.97 13.24
CA THR A 348 4.68 11.29 13.96
C THR A 348 5.31 10.56 15.13
N LEU A 349 5.67 11.31 16.16
CA LEU A 349 5.94 10.75 17.48
C LEU A 349 4.67 10.06 17.95
N ILE A 350 4.76 8.75 18.15
CA ILE A 350 3.76 7.93 18.84
C ILE A 350 3.70 8.45 20.29
N PRO A 351 2.57 8.97 20.78
CA PRO A 351 2.49 9.59 22.11
C PRO A 351 2.41 8.58 23.27
N PHE A 352 2.79 7.31 23.06
CA PHE A 352 2.67 6.25 24.07
C PHE A 352 3.96 5.98 24.87
N LEU A 353 4.85 6.97 25.01
CA LEU A 353 5.95 6.87 25.97
C LEU A 353 5.46 7.03 27.41
#